data_AF-A0A428ZRW0-F1
#
_entry.id   AF-A0A428ZRW0-F1
#
_cell.length_a   1.000
_cell.length_b   1.000
_cell.length_c   1.000
_cell.angle_alpha   90.00
_cell.angle_beta   90.00
_cell.angle_gamma   90.00
#
_symmetry.space_group_name_H-M   'P 1'
#
loop_
_entity.id
_entity.type
_entity.pdbx_description
1 polymer ?
#
loop_
_entity_poly.entity_id
_entity_poly.type
_entity_poly.pdbx_seq_one_letter_code
_entity_poly.pdbx_strand_id
1 'polypeptide(L)'
;MTWAVVVPDLATASPTDLPYSVSTPDLISSAVDGALTVLADAAHRGLRDPLPPSLRSRLTEVADDLDRVGLRTASGLVRAFTEHPASASWLAAHLRVLVTSERR
;
A
#
# COMPACT_ATOMS: atom_id res chain seq x y z
N MET A 1 17.06 19.74 -43.57
CA MET A 1 15.98 18.88 -43.06
C MET A 1 15.39 19.58 -41.83
N THR A 2 14.24 20.23 -41.99
CA THR A 2 13.59 20.99 -40.91
C THR A 2 12.46 20.13 -40.32
N TRP A 3 12.57 19.77 -39.04
CA TRP A 3 11.50 19.10 -38.31
C TRP A 3 10.38 20.10 -38.01
N ALA A 4 9.17 19.82 -38.48
CA ALA A 4 8.00 20.62 -38.16
C ALA A 4 7.31 20.05 -36.91
N VAL A 5 7.06 20.89 -35.91
CA VAL A 5 6.29 20.54 -34.73
C VAL A 5 4.81 20.70 -35.07
N VAL A 6 4.06 19.61 -34.96
CA VAL A 6 2.60 19.63 -35.06
C VAL A 6 2.03 19.88 -33.68
N VAL A 7 1.33 21.00 -33.51
CA VAL A 7 0.58 21.31 -32.29
C VAL A 7 -0.89 20.99 -32.54
N PRO A 8 -1.51 20.12 -31.74
CA PRO A 8 -2.95 19.86 -31.83
C PRO A 8 -3.74 21.13 -31.49
N ASP A 9 -4.66 21.51 -32.37
CA ASP A 9 -5.60 22.60 -32.13
C ASP A 9 -6.65 22.13 -31.10
N LEU A 10 -6.64 22.75 -29.92
CA LEU A 10 -7.62 22.48 -28.88
C LEU A 10 -8.82 23.40 -29.11
N ALA A 11 -9.83 22.89 -29.82
CA ALA A 11 -11.11 23.58 -29.95
C ALA A 11 -11.70 23.85 -28.55
N THR A 12 -12.24 25.06 -28.34
CA THR A 12 -12.93 25.42 -27.10
C THR A 12 -14.22 24.63 -26.98
N ALA A 13 -14.21 23.52 -26.24
CA ALA A 13 -15.42 22.78 -25.91
C ALA A 13 -16.21 23.52 -24.82
N SER A 14 -17.53 23.59 -24.96
CA SER A 14 -18.41 24.04 -23.88
C SER A 14 -18.30 23.08 -22.69
N PRO A 15 -18.23 23.57 -21.44
CA PRO A 15 -18.16 22.70 -20.28
C PRO A 15 -19.39 21.79 -20.25
N THR A 16 -19.13 20.49 -20.34
CA THR A 16 -20.16 19.46 -20.17
C THR A 16 -20.28 19.17 -18.69
N ASP A 17 -21.48 19.23 -18.13
CA ASP A 17 -21.71 18.80 -16.75
C ASP A 17 -21.30 17.33 -16.60
N LEU A 18 -20.29 17.09 -15.78
CA LEU A 18 -19.86 15.74 -15.46
C LEU A 18 -20.91 15.11 -14.53
N PRO A 19 -21.32 13.85 -14.78
CA PRO A 19 -22.23 13.17 -13.89
C PRO A 19 -21.62 13.04 -12.50
N TYR A 20 -22.47 13.17 -11.48
CA TYR A 20 -22.07 12.95 -10.09
C TYR A 20 -21.50 11.53 -9.93
N SER A 21 -20.19 11.43 -9.64
CA SER A 21 -19.55 10.16 -9.34
C SER A 21 -19.63 9.87 -7.85
N VAL A 22 -20.04 8.66 -7.47
CA VAL A 22 -19.88 8.18 -6.09
C VAL A 22 -18.39 8.04 -5.81
N SER A 23 -17.91 8.62 -4.69
CA SER A 23 -16.52 8.46 -4.27
C SER A 23 -16.20 6.98 -4.05
N THR A 24 -15.32 6.42 -4.86
CA THR A 24 -14.81 5.07 -4.65
C THR A 24 -13.90 5.05 -3.43
N PRO A 25 -13.91 3.99 -2.60
CA PRO A 25 -13.01 3.88 -1.46
C PRO A 25 -11.55 4.04 -1.90
N ASP A 26 -10.77 4.80 -1.15
CA ASP A 26 -9.33 4.89 -1.38
C ASP A 26 -8.65 3.58 -0.94
N LEU A 27 -8.47 2.68 -1.91
CA LEU A 27 -7.92 1.35 -1.70
C LEU A 27 -6.45 1.38 -1.25
N ILE A 28 -5.68 2.37 -1.69
CA ILE A 28 -4.27 2.52 -1.30
C ILE A 28 -4.20 2.94 0.16
N SER A 29 -4.98 3.96 0.55
CA SER A 29 -5.07 4.37 1.96
C SER A 29 -5.48 3.21 2.85
N SER A 30 -6.56 2.50 2.48
CA SER A 30 -7.06 1.37 3.26
C SER A 30 -6.02 0.25 3.43
N ALA A 31 -5.27 -0.09 2.38
CA ALA A 31 -4.25 -1.14 2.46
C ALA A 31 -3.05 -0.73 3.34
N VAL A 32 -2.60 0.52 3.22
CA VAL A 32 -1.50 1.06 4.03
C VAL A 32 -1.89 1.16 5.51
N ASP A 33 -3.08 1.69 5.82
CA ASP A 33 -3.55 1.86 7.19
C ASP A 33 -3.83 0.49 7.86
N GLY A 34 -4.37 -0.47 7.09
CA GLY A 34 -4.54 -1.86 7.52
C GLY A 34 -3.20 -2.52 7.86
N ALA A 35 -2.19 -2.39 7.00
CA ALA A 35 -0.87 -2.93 7.24
C ALA A 35 -0.20 -2.32 8.48
N LEU A 36 -0.28 -1.00 8.67
CA LEU A 36 0.24 -0.33 9.88
C LEU A 36 -0.43 -0.85 11.15
N THR A 37 -1.75 -1.00 11.11
CA THR A 37 -2.55 -1.52 12.24
C THR A 37 -2.10 -2.92 12.64
N VAL A 38 -1.95 -3.83 11.68
CA VAL A 38 -1.55 -5.22 11.96
C VAL A 38 -0.09 -5.31 12.42
N LEU A 39 0.82 -4.53 11.82
CA LEU A 39 2.22 -4.47 12.25
C LEU A 39 2.36 -3.89 13.66
N ALA A 40 1.54 -2.91 14.03
CA ALA A 40 1.50 -2.37 15.38
C ALA A 40 0.96 -3.39 16.40
N ASP A 41 -0.09 -4.14 16.05
CA ASP A 41 -0.63 -5.24 16.87
C ASP A 41 0.44 -6.32 17.12
N ALA A 42 1.23 -6.66 16.08
CA ALA A 42 2.34 -7.60 16.22
C ALA A 42 3.41 -7.11 17.22
N ALA A 43 3.78 -5.83 17.15
CA ALA A 43 4.73 -5.22 18.08
C ALA A 43 4.18 -5.19 19.52
N HIS A 44 2.90 -4.83 19.69
CA HIS A 44 2.23 -4.80 20.98
C HIS A 44 2.21 -6.18 21.66
N ARG A 45 2.08 -7.26 20.88
CA ARG A 45 2.10 -8.65 21.38
C ARG A 45 3.51 -9.22 21.59
N GLY A 46 4.56 -8.46 21.24
CA GLY A 46 5.95 -8.78 21.59
C GLY A 46 6.74 -9.59 20.56
N LEU A 47 6.38 -9.56 19.27
CA LEU A 47 7.15 -10.13 18.13
C LEU A 47 7.72 -11.55 18.34
N ARG A 48 7.07 -12.37 19.16
CA ARG A 48 7.56 -13.71 19.51
C ARG A 48 7.41 -14.65 18.32
N ASP A 49 8.40 -15.53 18.17
CA ASP A 49 8.31 -16.70 17.30
C ASP A 49 7.90 -17.92 18.15
N PRO A 50 6.87 -18.70 17.77
CA PRO A 50 5.97 -18.47 16.64
C PRO A 50 4.93 -17.37 16.91
N LEU A 51 4.58 -16.63 15.85
CA LEU A 51 3.45 -15.69 15.89
C LEU A 51 2.13 -16.47 16.08
N PRO A 52 1.14 -15.92 16.82
CA PRO A 52 -0.19 -16.50 16.90
C PRO A 52 -0.80 -16.74 15.51
N PRO A 53 -1.49 -17.87 15.26
CA PRO A 53 -2.03 -18.19 13.94
C PRO A 53 -2.93 -17.11 13.35
N SER A 54 -3.77 -16.49 14.18
CA SER A 54 -4.65 -15.39 13.75
C SER A 54 -3.89 -14.14 13.33
N LEU A 55 -2.77 -13.82 14.00
CA LEU A 55 -1.91 -12.71 13.60
C LEU A 55 -1.18 -13.03 12.30
N ARG A 56 -0.72 -14.28 12.12
CA ARG A 56 -0.08 -14.74 10.89
C ARG A 56 -1.03 -14.65 9.69
N SER A 57 -2.30 -15.05 9.85
CA SER A 57 -3.32 -14.89 8.81
C SER A 57 -3.53 -13.43 8.44
N ARG A 58 -3.71 -12.55 9.44
CA ARG A 58 -3.90 -11.11 9.21
C ARG A 58 -2.70 -10.46 8.53
N LEU A 59 -1.48 -10.85 8.88
CA LEU A 59 -0.25 -10.38 8.21
C LEU A 59 -0.19 -10.84 6.74
N THR A 60 -0.65 -12.05 6.47
CA THR A 60 -0.74 -12.58 5.10
C THR A 60 -1.77 -11.80 4.28
N GLU A 61 -2.95 -11.56 4.86
CA GLU A 61 -4.03 -10.79 4.22
C GLU A 61 -3.57 -9.37 3.86
N VAL A 62 -2.96 -8.63 4.79
CA VAL A 62 -2.48 -7.27 4.48
C VAL A 62 -1.31 -7.27 3.50
N ALA A 63 -0.49 -8.33 3.47
CA ALA A 63 0.54 -8.47 2.43
C ALA A 63 -0.08 -8.69 1.04
N ASP A 64 -1.16 -9.47 0.94
CA ASP A 64 -1.91 -9.67 -0.31
C ASP A 64 -2.59 -8.36 -0.76
N ASP A 65 -3.14 -7.59 0.17
CA ASP A 65 -3.77 -6.29 -0.11
C ASP A 65 -2.74 -5.26 -0.63
N LEU A 66 -1.57 -5.18 0.01
CA LEU A 66 -0.45 -4.34 -0.45
C LEU A 66 0.00 -4.72 -1.86
N ASP A 67 0.09 -6.01 -2.17
CA ASP A 67 0.46 -6.49 -3.50
C ASP A 67 -0.59 -6.10 -4.56
N ARG A 68 -1.88 -6.25 -4.21
CA ARG A 68 -3.01 -5.92 -5.09
C ARG A 68 -3.04 -4.45 -5.49
N VAL A 69 -2.63 -3.54 -4.60
CA VAL A 69 -2.53 -2.10 -4.89
C VAL A 69 -1.17 -1.68 -5.46
N GLY A 70 -0.28 -2.64 -5.76
CA GLY A 70 1.00 -2.41 -6.42
C GLY A 70 2.18 -2.10 -5.49
N LEU A 71 2.01 -2.14 -4.17
CA LEU A 71 3.06 -1.90 -3.16
C LEU A 71 3.91 -3.16 -2.91
N ARG A 72 4.45 -3.76 -3.99
CA ARG A 72 5.12 -5.07 -4.00
C ARG A 72 6.28 -5.18 -3.00
N THR A 73 7.10 -4.13 -2.86
CA THR A 73 8.20 -4.14 -1.88
C THR A 73 7.69 -4.19 -0.44
N ALA A 74 6.62 -3.44 -0.12
CA ALA A 74 6.03 -3.48 1.21
C ALA A 74 5.42 -4.85 1.49
N SER A 75 4.68 -5.42 0.52
CA SER A 75 4.16 -6.79 0.58
C SER A 75 5.27 -7.80 0.87
N GLY A 76 6.37 -7.77 0.10
CA GLY A 76 7.50 -8.68 0.27
C GLY A 76 8.13 -8.60 1.67
N LEU A 77 8.28 -7.40 2.23
CA LEU A 77 8.81 -7.22 3.59
C LEU A 77 7.85 -7.73 4.67
N VAL A 78 6.53 -7.53 4.50
CA VAL A 78 5.52 -8.09 5.41
C VAL A 78 5.52 -9.62 5.34
N ARG A 79 5.63 -10.22 4.15
CA ARG A 79 5.76 -11.67 3.99
C ARG A 79 7.04 -12.20 4.64
N ALA A 80 8.17 -11.53 4.43
CA ALA A 80 9.44 -11.91 5.05
C ALA A 80 9.35 -11.90 6.59
N PHE A 81 8.73 -10.87 7.18
CA PHE A 81 8.45 -10.84 8.62
C PHE A 81 7.50 -11.95 9.05
N THR A 82 6.47 -12.26 8.26
CA THR A 82 5.52 -13.33 8.57
C THR A 82 6.18 -14.71 8.56
N GLU A 83 7.10 -14.95 7.63
CA GLU A 83 7.84 -16.21 7.51
C GLU A 83 8.91 -16.37 8.59
N HIS A 84 9.65 -15.30 8.89
CA HIS A 84 10.75 -15.30 9.84
C HIS A 84 10.61 -14.14 10.83
N PRO A 85 9.75 -14.26 11.86
CA PRO A 85 9.45 -13.17 12.78
C PRO A 85 10.67 -12.75 13.61
N ALA A 86 11.20 -11.57 13.32
CA ALA A 86 12.25 -10.93 14.11
C ALA A 86 12.07 -9.41 14.16
N SER A 87 12.65 -8.76 15.18
CA SER A 87 12.61 -7.30 15.32
C SER A 87 13.13 -6.57 14.08
N ALA A 88 14.18 -7.09 13.45
CA ALA A 88 14.76 -6.50 12.25
C ALA A 88 13.81 -6.58 11.04
N SER A 89 13.21 -7.74 10.79
CA SER A 89 12.23 -7.91 9.70
C SER A 89 10.94 -7.12 9.95
N TRP A 90 10.49 -7.04 11.21
CA TRP A 90 9.36 -6.20 11.59
C TRP A 90 9.66 -4.73 11.32
N LEU A 91 10.81 -4.23 11.78
CA LEU A 91 11.20 -2.84 11.62
C LEU A 91 11.32 -2.46 10.14
N ALA A 92 11.91 -3.34 9.33
CA ALA A 92 12.00 -3.14 7.88
C ALA A 92 10.62 -3.01 7.24
N ALA A 93 9.68 -3.91 7.56
CA ALA A 93 8.31 -3.85 7.07
C ALA A 93 7.58 -2.58 7.55
N HIS A 94 7.65 -2.29 8.86
CA HIS A 94 6.97 -1.15 9.47
C HIS A 94 7.47 0.19 8.92
N LEU A 95 8.79 0.40 8.82
CA LEU A 95 9.35 1.63 8.23
C LEU A 95 8.97 1.78 6.77
N ARG A 96 8.96 0.69 5.98
CA ARG A 96 8.58 0.77 4.57
C ARG A 96 7.13 1.23 4.41
N VAL A 97 6.21 0.67 5.20
CA VAL A 97 4.79 1.05 5.15
C VAL A 97 4.59 2.46 5.71
N LEU A 98 5.23 2.82 6.82
CA LEU A 98 5.12 4.15 7.44
C LEU A 98 5.63 5.27 6.52
N VAL A 99 6.78 5.10 5.89
CA VAL A 99 7.28 6.08 4.91
C VAL A 99 6.35 6.16 3.71
N THR A 100 5.70 5.06 3.32
CA THR A 100 4.69 5.08 2.25
C THR A 100 3.45 5.88 2.67
N SER A 101 3.00 5.76 3.93
CA SER A 101 1.86 6.56 4.42
C SER A 101 2.18 8.06 4.47
N GLU A 102 3.41 8.45 4.81
CA GLU A 102 3.82 9.86 4.88
C GLU A 102 4.00 10.52 3.51
N ARG A 103 4.17 9.71 2.45
CA ARG A 103 4.45 10.17 1.08
C ARG A 103 3.23 10.09 0.16
N ARG A 104 2.12 9.54 0.65
CA ARG A 104 0.83 9.50 -0.03
C ARG A 104 0.14 10.85 0.11
#